data_AF-A0A448AGA4-F1
#
_entry.id   AF-A0A448AGA4-F1
#
_cell.length_a   1.000
_cell.length_b   1.000
_cell.length_c   1.000
_cell.angle_alpha   90.00
_cell.angle_beta   90.00
_cell.angle_gamma   90.00
#
_symmetry.space_group_name_H-M   'P 1'
#
loop_
_entity.id
_entity.type
_entity.pdbx_description
1 polymer ?
#
loop_
_entity_poly.entity_id
_entity_poly.type
_entity_poly.pdbx_seq_one_letter_code
_entity_poly.pdbx_strand_id
1 'polypeptide(L)'
;MSKKLEDMSLEELWQLFPIILVKYNKEWAHWYDEEATAILSLIPAKYIVRISHIGSTAVQNIWAKNIVDILLEVRLAEELEIVKNILVENNW
;
A
#
# COMPACT_ATOMS: atom_id res chain seq x y z
N MET A 1 -2.73 9.23 30.20
CA MET A 1 -2.25 9.35 28.81
C MET A 1 -2.19 7.96 28.24
N SER A 2 -2.70 7.74 27.02
CA SER A 2 -2.46 6.48 26.30
C SER A 2 -0.95 6.33 26.06
N LYS A 3 -0.42 5.11 26.15
CA LYS A 3 0.95 4.82 25.72
C LYS A 3 1.12 5.25 24.26
N LYS A 4 2.35 5.61 23.85
CA LYS A 4 2.66 5.71 22.43
C LYS A 4 2.67 4.31 21.81
N LEU A 5 2.37 4.21 20.52
CA LEU A 5 2.35 2.92 19.81
C LEU A 5 3.68 2.16 19.92
N GLU A 6 4.80 2.89 19.89
CA GLU A 6 6.16 2.36 20.02
C GLU A 6 6.46 1.72 21.40
N ASP A 7 5.68 2.06 22.43
CA ASP A 7 5.85 1.55 23.80
C ASP A 7 4.84 0.43 24.15
N MET A 8 4.00 0.02 23.20
CA MET A 8 2.96 -1.00 23.42
C MET A 8 3.47 -2.42 23.20
N SER A 9 2.93 -3.39 23.94
CA SER A 9 3.18 -4.82 23.65
C SER A 9 2.48 -5.26 22.37
N LEU A 10 2.88 -6.42 21.81
CA LEU A 10 2.20 -6.97 20.63
C LEU A 10 0.72 -7.25 20.90
N GLU A 11 0.37 -7.69 22.11
CA GLU A 11 -1.00 -7.93 22.53
C GLU A 11 -1.81 -6.63 22.57
N GLU A 12 -1.24 -5.54 23.09
CA GLU A 12 -1.85 -4.21 23.08
C GLU A 12 -2.04 -3.71 21.64
N LEU A 13 -1.04 -3.90 20.77
CA LEU A 13 -1.13 -3.54 19.35
C LEU A 13 -2.17 -4.37 18.60
N TRP A 14 -2.32 -5.66 18.89
CA TRP A 14 -3.33 -6.51 18.25
C TRP A 14 -4.76 -6.17 18.67
N GLN A 15 -4.96 -5.59 19.85
CA GLN A 15 -6.27 -5.06 20.24
C GLN A 15 -6.64 -3.79 19.47
N LEU A 16 -5.64 -2.95 19.14
CA LEU A 16 -5.85 -1.74 18.34
C LEU A 16 -5.92 -2.02 16.83
N PHE A 17 -5.15 -2.98 16.35
CA PHE A 17 -5.01 -3.35 14.94
C PHE A 17 -5.27 -4.85 14.77
N PRO A 18 -6.53 -5.30 14.90
CA PRO A 18 -6.85 -6.71 14.81
C PRO A 18 -6.53 -7.26 13.41
N ILE A 19 -5.90 -8.44 13.38
CA ILE A 19 -5.63 -9.15 12.12
C ILE A 19 -6.91 -9.87 11.70
N ILE A 20 -7.65 -9.24 10.79
CA ILE A 20 -8.90 -9.77 10.25
C ILE A 20 -8.68 -10.16 8.79
N LEU A 21 -8.97 -11.43 8.48
CA LEU A 21 -9.03 -11.91 7.11
C LEU A 21 -10.46 -11.85 6.61
N VAL A 22 -10.63 -11.38 5.37
CA VAL A 22 -11.91 -11.39 4.67
C VAL A 22 -11.84 -12.34 3.48
N LYS A 23 -12.99 -12.88 3.08
CA LYS A 23 -13.11 -13.63 1.82
C LYS A 23 -12.75 -12.71 0.64
N TYR A 24 -12.23 -13.29 -0.44
CA TYR A 24 -11.98 -12.58 -1.69
C TYR A 24 -13.05 -11.53 -2.01
N ASN A 25 -12.60 -10.28 -2.15
CA ASN A 25 -13.44 -9.13 -2.46
C ASN A 25 -13.11 -8.64 -3.87
N LYS A 26 -14.13 -8.56 -4.73
CA LYS A 26 -13.96 -8.11 -6.13
C LYS A 26 -13.56 -6.64 -6.22
N GLU A 27 -13.89 -5.85 -5.21
CA GLU A 27 -13.54 -4.42 -5.14
C GLU A 27 -12.04 -4.19 -5.01
N TRP A 28 -11.24 -5.19 -4.62
CA TRP A 28 -9.78 -5.04 -4.51
C TRP A 28 -9.12 -4.59 -5.82
N ALA A 29 -9.62 -5.07 -6.96
CA ALA A 29 -9.12 -4.64 -8.26
C ALA A 29 -9.47 -3.17 -8.52
N HIS A 30 -10.68 -2.74 -8.13
CA HIS A 30 -11.11 -1.36 -8.28
C HIS A 30 -10.30 -0.41 -7.39
N TRP A 31 -10.10 -0.77 -6.12
CA TRP A 31 -9.26 0.01 -5.19
C TRP A 31 -7.83 0.11 -5.70
N TYR A 32 -7.27 -0.98 -6.23
CA TYR A 32 -5.97 -0.92 -6.89
C TYR A 32 -5.96 0.10 -8.04
N ASP A 33 -6.94 0.05 -8.94
CA ASP A 33 -7.00 0.95 -10.11
C ASP A 33 -7.13 2.41 -9.69
N GLU A 34 -7.95 2.71 -8.67
CA GLU A 34 -8.12 4.06 -8.12
C GLU A 34 -6.80 4.59 -7.53
N GLU A 35 -6.17 3.81 -6.65
CA GLU A 35 -4.94 4.20 -5.98
C GLU A 35 -3.76 4.29 -6.97
N ALA A 36 -3.65 3.35 -7.90
CA ALA A 36 -2.65 3.38 -8.96
C ALA A 36 -2.82 4.61 -9.85
N THR A 37 -4.06 4.97 -10.21
CA THR A 37 -4.35 6.18 -11.00
C THR A 37 -3.94 7.44 -10.24
N ALA A 38 -4.24 7.52 -8.94
CA ALA A 38 -3.86 8.63 -8.10
C ALA A 38 -2.32 8.77 -8.00
N ILE A 39 -1.60 7.68 -7.74
CA ILE A 39 -0.13 7.65 -7.69
C ILE A 39 0.48 8.09 -9.03
N LEU A 40 -0.03 7.55 -10.16
CA LEU A 40 0.45 7.89 -11.51
C LEU A 40 0.21 9.37 -11.87
N SER A 41 -0.81 10.00 -11.30
CA SER A 41 -1.09 11.42 -11.53
C SER A 41 -0.11 12.36 -10.80
N LEU A 42 0.50 11.89 -9.70
CA LEU A 42 1.44 12.65 -8.88
C LEU A 42 2.87 12.56 -9.40
N ILE A 43 3.28 11.37 -9.85
CA ILE A 43 4.68 11.07 -10.18
C ILE A 43 4.95 11.39 -11.65
N PRO A 44 6.00 12.18 -11.98
CA PRO A 44 6.39 12.38 -13.36
C PRO A 44 6.65 11.06 -14.09
N ALA A 45 6.00 10.85 -15.24
CA ALA A 45 6.05 9.61 -16.00
C ALA A 45 7.47 9.11 -16.33
N LYS A 46 8.46 10.02 -16.38
CA LYS A 46 9.87 9.65 -16.57
C LYS A 46 10.46 8.79 -15.44
N TYR A 47 9.86 8.78 -14.25
CA TYR A 47 10.32 7.95 -13.14
C TYR A 47 9.64 6.58 -13.09
N ILE A 48 8.55 6.40 -13.85
CA ILE A 48 7.70 5.22 -13.75
C ILE A 48 8.10 4.21 -14.82
N VAL A 49 8.58 3.05 -14.40
CA VAL A 49 8.76 1.88 -15.27
C VAL A 49 7.46 1.11 -15.36
N ARG A 50 6.86 0.83 -14.20
CA ARG A 50 5.66 0.01 -14.08
C ARG A 50 5.01 0.23 -12.72
N ILE A 51 3.69 0.09 -12.68
CA ILE A 51 2.91 -0.04 -11.45
C ILE A 51 2.15 -1.36 -11.50
N SER A 52 2.01 -2.08 -10.39
CA SER A 52 1.38 -3.40 -10.36
C SER A 52 0.65 -3.69 -9.07
N HIS A 53 -0.50 -4.34 -9.20
CA HIS A 53 -1.20 -4.96 -8.08
C HIS A 53 -0.44 -6.22 -7.67
N ILE A 54 0.06 -6.25 -6.44
CA ILE A 54 0.77 -7.40 -5.89
C ILE A 54 0.10 -7.90 -4.61
N GLY A 55 0.71 -8.86 -3.94
CA GLY A 55 0.23 -9.37 -2.67
C GLY A 55 -1.01 -10.26 -2.81
N SER A 56 -1.64 -10.56 -1.67
CA SER A 56 -2.74 -11.52 -1.61
C SER A 56 -4.01 -10.99 -2.28
N THR A 57 -4.25 -9.68 -2.26
CA THR A 57 -5.45 -9.08 -2.85
C THR A 57 -5.44 -9.06 -4.37
N ALA A 58 -4.29 -9.28 -5.01
CA ALA A 58 -4.17 -9.50 -6.46
C ALA A 58 -4.57 -10.92 -6.89
N VAL A 59 -4.74 -11.87 -5.95
CA VAL A 59 -5.04 -13.27 -6.22
C VAL A 59 -6.54 -13.53 -5.99
N GLN A 60 -7.20 -14.09 -7.00
CA GLN A 60 -8.62 -14.42 -6.89
C GLN A 60 -8.87 -15.61 -5.94
N ASN A 61 -10.04 -15.58 -5.29
CA ASN A 61 -10.59 -16.69 -4.48
C ASN A 61 -9.78 -17.11 -3.23
N ILE A 62 -8.89 -16.25 -2.72
CA ILE A 62 -8.23 -16.49 -1.42
C ILE A 62 -8.81 -15.60 -0.32
N TRP A 63 -8.49 -15.96 0.93
CA TRP A 63 -8.73 -15.09 2.08
C TRP A 63 -7.50 -14.23 2.32
N ALA A 64 -7.69 -12.94 2.56
CA ALA A 64 -6.60 -11.99 2.75
C ALA A 64 -7.00 -10.90 3.74
N LYS A 65 -5.99 -10.17 4.26
CA LYS A 65 -6.24 -8.87 4.89
C LYS A 65 -6.84 -7.95 3.83
N ASN A 66 -7.77 -7.10 4.22
CA ASN A 66 -8.47 -6.19 3.31
C ASN A 66 -7.62 -4.95 2.98
N ILE A 67 -6.39 -5.17 2.49
CA ILE A 67 -5.36 -4.17 2.22
C ILE A 67 -4.77 -4.45 0.83
N VAL A 68 -4.77 -3.45 -0.04
CA VAL A 68 -4.19 -3.55 -1.39
C VAL A 68 -2.69 -3.27 -1.32
N ASP A 69 -1.89 -4.14 -1.93
CA ASP A 69 -0.45 -3.95 -2.05
C ASP A 69 -0.09 -3.48 -3.47
N ILE A 70 0.63 -2.36 -3.58
CA ILE A 70 1.03 -1.75 -4.85
C ILE A 70 2.54 -1.76 -4.97
N LEU A 71 3.06 -2.26 -6.09
CA LEU A 71 4.47 -2.16 -6.45
C LEU A 71 4.65 -1.10 -7.53
N LEU A 72 5.45 -0.07 -7.25
CA LEU A 72 5.91 0.91 -8.21
C LEU A 72 7.40 0.69 -8.50
N GLU A 73 7.74 0.51 -9.77
CA GLU A 73 9.10 0.28 -10.24
C GLU A 73 9.66 1.56 -10.87
N VAL A 74 10.91 1.89 -10.52
CA VAL A 74 11.72 2.96 -11.09
C VAL A 74 12.94 2.38 -11.81
N ARG A 75 13.65 3.15 -12.63
CA ARG A 75 14.79 2.63 -13.39
C ARG A 75 16.05 2.55 -12.55
N LEU A 76 16.30 3.56 -11.73
CA LEU A 76 17.54 3.72 -10.98
C LEU A 76 17.26 3.89 -9.49
N ALA A 77 18.16 3.41 -8.65
CA ALA A 77 17.97 3.43 -7.20
C ALA A 77 17.87 4.86 -6.64
N GLU A 78 18.58 5.82 -7.23
CA GLU A 78 18.52 7.23 -6.88
C GLU A 78 17.14 7.87 -7.16
N GLU A 79 16.34 7.31 -8.08
CA GLU A 79 15.00 7.80 -8.37
C GLU A 79 14.01 7.44 -7.25
N LEU A 80 14.30 6.39 -6.46
CA LEU A 80 13.44 5.97 -5.35
C LEU A 80 13.28 7.08 -4.31
N GLU A 81 14.35 7.80 -3.99
CA GLU A 81 14.29 8.88 -2.99
C GLU A 81 13.41 10.05 -3.48
N ILE A 82 13.51 10.38 -4.77
CA ILE A 82 12.67 11.42 -5.40
C ILE A 82 11.20 11.00 -5.36
N VAL A 83 10.90 9.77 -5.80
CA VAL A 83 9.54 9.23 -5.82
C VAL A 83 8.94 9.13 -4.42
N LYS A 84 9.72 8.64 -3.44
CA LYS A 84 9.32 8.57 -2.04
C LYS A 84 8.93 9.95 -1.51
N ASN A 85 9.74 10.97 -1.77
CA ASN A 85 9.46 12.32 -1.27
C ASN A 85 8.18 12.89 -1.89
N ILE A 86 7.94 12.68 -3.18
CA ILE A 86 6.67 13.07 -3.84
C ILE A 86 5.48 12.39 -3.14
N LEU A 87 5.57 11.09 -2.86
CA LEU A 87 4.51 10.33 -2.19
C LEU A 87 4.24 10.88 -0.78
N VAL A 88 5.28 11.01 0.05
CA VAL A 88 5.16 11.50 1.43
C VAL A 88 4.58 12.92 1.49
N GLU A 89 5.01 13.82 0.60
CA GLU A 89 4.47 15.19 0.49
C GLU A 89 2.99 15.22 0.10
N ASN A 90 2.48 14.16 -0.52
CA ASN A 90 1.09 14.00 -0.93
C ASN A 90 0.30 13.03 -0.04
N ASN A 91 0.81 12.71 1.16
CA ASN A 91 0.18 11.85 2.17
C ASN A 91 0.01 10.39 1.73
N TRP A 92 0.99 9.89 0.97
CA TRP A 92 1.17 8.47 0.65
C TRP A 92 2.28 7.83 1.48
#